data_AF-A0A2A9FFH4-F1
#
_entry.id   AF-A0A2A9FFH4-F1
#
_cell.length_a   1.000
_cell.length_b   1.000
_cell.length_c   1.000
_cell.angle_alpha   90.00
_cell.angle_beta   90.00
_cell.angle_gamma   90.00
#
_symmetry.space_group_name_H-M   'P 1'
#
loop_
_entity.id
_entity.type
_entity.pdbx_description
1 polymer ?
#
loop_
_entity_poly.entity_id
_entity_poly.type
_entity_poly.pdbx_seq_one_letter_code
_entity_poly.pdbx_strand_id
1 'polypeptide(L)'
;MTTAVTAPDRASLSSMDERLSAMMVRTKAILADAPLTEDTLVEITSIYNNVAYVFLYLEANERYVNFDRLLPWRAAFHQDPELDRALLARLVALRCTDPEAERSRLDWVNQLRAKEHEPDTESADRMAGLVGAAKDTLAALADDQAALLAKLGVEVGAVNPPAVFYKMSARIANPVSRTKLARAWRALRDRKEDELVDLVDHMVGELRRQSTARGHHTVLDETLTKCRVTEAQVDAFLQRYLDHALSSYRDLEDEVRTTTGAVDNPMDHFGRHLETLVGAVEVPKLPLRGCLDFVYAVAAGAFGLTVEMVSRTEDVVMTVRVRAGDQEVGQIDFDLWNDEGKALKANHTKGIRNRTDWAGLVQLPVAYVSCRFSRTEGEERITFQNAHSLFHEFGHAINHLLIRKRISNQSGLEYLPLERLEYLSMWFEKWVFHPAFADHLGMSESDHAGLSWCQRIKMIEYRRTYVDRAVTAALDFDVYRHTDGGVRESFQRLDQRFGISAHCTLDDFLPYFTWPMLQANPGAYFAYLWGAADSGEQFRPFQDATLAAVAAMGDQRGRFASCLDFDLPSNEPDVRAVFEFYDRAR
;
A
#
# COMPACT_ATOMS: atom_id res chain seq x y z
N MET A 1 -19.32 -18.66 19.49
CA MET A 1 -18.16 -19.52 19.80
C MET A 1 -17.30 -19.62 18.55
N THR A 2 -16.29 -18.76 18.45
CA THR A 2 -15.36 -18.63 17.33
C THR A 2 -14.23 -19.63 17.50
N THR A 3 -14.32 -20.77 16.83
CA THR A 3 -13.22 -21.73 16.72
C THR A 3 -12.10 -21.09 15.91
N ALA A 4 -10.89 -21.09 16.47
CA ALA A 4 -9.68 -20.66 15.79
C ALA A 4 -9.52 -21.44 14.48
N VAL A 5 -9.28 -20.73 13.38
CA VAL A 5 -9.14 -21.34 12.06
C VAL A 5 -7.75 -21.98 11.99
N THR A 6 -7.69 -23.30 12.15
CA THR A 6 -6.52 -24.11 11.79
C THR A 6 -6.49 -24.33 10.27
N ALA A 7 -5.30 -24.56 9.71
CA ALA A 7 -5.11 -24.86 8.29
C ALA A 7 -6.15 -25.90 7.80
N PRO A 8 -6.85 -25.69 6.66
CA PRO A 8 -7.98 -26.53 6.30
C PRO A 8 -7.57 -27.96 5.99
N ASP A 9 -7.89 -28.88 6.88
CA ASP A 9 -8.01 -30.29 6.53
C ASP A 9 -9.31 -30.52 5.72
N ARG A 10 -9.53 -31.76 5.23
CA ARG A 10 -10.77 -32.11 4.52
C ARG A 10 -12.04 -31.83 5.33
N ALA A 11 -11.97 -31.87 6.67
CA ALA A 11 -13.10 -31.59 7.54
C ALA A 11 -13.44 -30.08 7.54
N SER A 12 -12.44 -29.21 7.51
CA SER A 12 -12.60 -27.76 7.37
C SER A 12 -13.29 -27.37 6.06
N LEU A 13 -12.91 -27.99 4.94
CA LEU A 13 -13.58 -27.71 3.65
C LEU A 13 -15.04 -28.15 3.63
N SER A 14 -15.40 -29.24 4.31
CA SER A 14 -16.80 -29.69 4.38
C SER A 14 -17.61 -28.77 5.29
N SER A 15 -17.03 -28.33 6.39
CA SER A 15 -17.63 -27.30 7.24
C SER A 15 -17.79 -25.94 6.53
N MET A 16 -16.87 -25.56 5.64
CA MET A 16 -17.01 -24.37 4.80
C MET A 16 -18.15 -24.52 3.78
N ASP A 17 -18.26 -25.68 3.14
CA ASP A 17 -19.36 -26.00 2.22
C ASP A 17 -20.74 -25.91 2.89
N GLU A 18 -20.89 -26.54 4.06
CA GLU A 18 -22.11 -26.48 4.86
C GLU A 18 -22.47 -25.04 5.26
N ARG A 19 -21.47 -24.23 5.64
CA ARG A 19 -21.66 -22.82 5.97
C ARG A 19 -22.09 -21.98 4.77
N LEU A 20 -21.46 -22.17 3.60
CA LEU A 20 -21.83 -21.48 2.36
C LEU A 20 -23.27 -21.83 1.95
N SER A 21 -23.64 -23.11 2.05
CA SER A 21 -25.00 -23.58 1.82
C SER A 21 -26.01 -22.94 2.77
N ALA A 22 -25.74 -22.97 4.08
CA ALA A 22 -26.60 -22.35 5.08
C ALA A 22 -26.77 -20.83 4.87
N MET A 23 -25.69 -20.14 4.51
CA MET A 23 -25.72 -18.71 4.17
C MET A 23 -26.62 -18.44 2.95
N MET A 24 -26.53 -19.26 1.89
CA MET A 24 -27.38 -19.09 0.71
C MET A 24 -28.86 -19.36 1.03
N VAL A 25 -29.16 -20.40 1.82
CA VAL A 25 -30.51 -20.68 2.29
C VAL A 25 -31.06 -19.51 3.09
N ARG A 26 -30.26 -18.91 3.99
CA ARG A 26 -30.67 -17.75 4.78
C ARG A 26 -30.93 -16.53 3.90
N THR A 27 -30.05 -16.23 2.94
CA THR A 27 -30.25 -15.12 1.98
C THR A 27 -31.57 -15.28 1.22
N LYS A 28 -31.86 -16.48 0.70
CA LYS A 28 -33.11 -16.75 -0.02
C LYS A 28 -34.34 -16.64 0.88
N ALA A 29 -34.25 -17.07 2.14
CA ALA A 29 -35.33 -16.92 3.11
C ALA A 29 -35.63 -15.44 3.40
N ILE A 30 -34.59 -14.62 3.64
CA ILE A 30 -34.76 -13.17 3.86
C ILE A 30 -35.43 -12.50 2.64
N LEU A 31 -35.07 -12.89 1.42
CA LEU A 31 -35.66 -12.32 0.19
C LEU A 31 -37.11 -12.77 -0.07
N ALA A 32 -37.50 -13.92 0.47
CA ALA A 32 -38.86 -14.43 0.42
C ALA A 32 -39.78 -13.66 1.37
N ASP A 33 -39.27 -13.24 2.52
CA ASP A 33 -39.97 -12.38 3.47
C ASP A 33 -40.09 -10.94 2.91
N ALA A 34 -41.29 -10.34 3.00
CA ALA A 34 -41.53 -8.97 2.57
C ALA A 34 -42.24 -8.17 3.67
N PRO A 35 -41.83 -6.91 3.95
CA PRO A 35 -40.72 -6.14 3.34
C PRO A 35 -39.35 -6.36 4.02
N LEU A 36 -38.25 -6.01 3.32
CA LEU A 36 -36.93 -5.91 3.97
C LEU A 36 -36.91 -4.76 5.00
N THR A 37 -36.11 -4.93 6.03
CA THR A 37 -35.75 -3.93 7.04
C THR A 37 -34.25 -3.61 6.98
N GLU A 38 -33.82 -2.58 7.71
CA GLU A 38 -32.38 -2.26 7.87
C GLU A 38 -31.61 -3.42 8.51
N ASP A 39 -32.21 -4.11 9.49
CA ASP A 39 -31.60 -5.28 10.12
C ASP A 39 -31.36 -6.40 9.11
N THR A 40 -32.34 -6.67 8.25
CA THR A 40 -32.18 -7.68 7.21
C THR A 40 -31.19 -7.25 6.13
N LEU A 41 -31.11 -5.96 5.79
CA LEU A 41 -30.06 -5.44 4.90
C LEU A 41 -28.68 -5.76 5.46
N VAL A 42 -28.44 -5.40 6.73
CA VAL A 42 -27.14 -5.62 7.39
C VAL A 42 -26.85 -7.10 7.58
N GLU A 43 -27.87 -7.94 7.81
CA GLU A 43 -27.69 -9.39 7.82
C GLU A 43 -27.21 -9.92 6.47
N ILE A 44 -27.81 -9.49 5.34
CA ILE A 44 -27.38 -9.93 4.01
C ILE A 44 -25.97 -9.41 3.71
N THR A 45 -25.64 -8.14 3.98
CA THR A 45 -24.25 -7.64 3.78
C THR A 45 -23.24 -8.41 4.62
N SER A 46 -23.62 -8.84 5.83
CA SER A 46 -22.80 -9.65 6.73
C SER A 46 -22.63 -11.09 6.24
N ILE A 47 -23.65 -11.65 5.56
CA ILE A 47 -23.54 -12.92 4.86
C ILE A 47 -22.52 -12.79 3.71
N TYR A 48 -22.65 -11.77 2.86
CA TYR A 48 -21.72 -11.54 1.75
C TYR A 48 -20.28 -11.28 2.24
N ASN A 49 -20.12 -10.59 3.36
CA ASN A 49 -18.83 -10.39 4.03
C ASN A 49 -18.19 -11.73 4.47
N ASN A 50 -18.98 -12.65 5.03
CA ASN A 50 -18.50 -14.00 5.37
C ASN A 50 -18.17 -14.84 4.14
N VAL A 51 -18.96 -14.74 3.06
CA VAL A 51 -18.66 -15.42 1.79
C VAL A 51 -17.33 -14.92 1.23
N ALA A 52 -17.13 -13.59 1.19
CA ALA A 52 -15.87 -12.99 0.78
C ALA A 52 -14.71 -13.47 1.66
N TYR A 53 -14.88 -13.48 2.99
CA TYR A 53 -13.90 -14.02 3.93
C TYR A 53 -13.50 -15.46 3.63
N VAL A 54 -14.47 -16.35 3.40
CA VAL A 54 -14.19 -17.75 3.09
C VAL A 54 -13.31 -17.86 1.84
N PHE A 55 -13.66 -17.16 0.75
CA PHE A 55 -12.88 -17.25 -0.49
C PHE A 55 -11.53 -16.56 -0.39
N LEU A 56 -11.42 -15.41 0.27
CA LEU A 56 -10.15 -14.74 0.49
C LEU A 56 -9.21 -15.58 1.36
N TYR A 57 -9.74 -16.23 2.39
CA TYR A 57 -8.98 -17.15 3.23
C TYR A 57 -8.52 -18.38 2.43
N LEU A 58 -9.40 -18.95 1.59
CA LEU A 58 -9.06 -20.10 0.74
C LEU A 58 -7.99 -19.75 -0.31
N GLU A 59 -8.12 -18.60 -0.99
CA GLU A 59 -7.14 -18.07 -1.94
C GLU A 59 -5.78 -17.84 -1.25
N ALA A 60 -5.78 -17.28 -0.03
CA ALA A 60 -4.57 -17.11 0.77
C ALA A 60 -3.90 -18.45 1.17
N ASN A 61 -4.65 -19.56 1.15
CA ASN A 61 -4.19 -20.90 1.50
C ASN A 61 -4.23 -21.89 0.32
N GLU A 62 -4.35 -21.41 -0.92
CA GLU A 62 -4.57 -22.24 -2.12
C GLU A 62 -3.49 -23.30 -2.33
N ARG A 63 -2.28 -23.03 -1.85
CA ARG A 63 -1.16 -23.97 -1.87
C ARG A 63 -1.40 -25.20 -1.00
N TYR A 64 -2.10 -25.04 0.12
CA TYR A 64 -2.30 -26.10 1.11
C TYR A 64 -3.65 -26.78 0.95
N VAL A 65 -4.56 -26.16 0.17
CA VAL A 65 -5.97 -26.54 0.11
C VAL A 65 -6.47 -26.43 -1.33
N ASN A 66 -6.87 -27.56 -1.93
CA ASN A 66 -7.68 -27.51 -3.14
C ASN A 66 -9.14 -27.23 -2.73
N PHE A 67 -9.65 -26.05 -3.12
CA PHE A 67 -11.01 -25.61 -2.85
C PHE A 67 -11.89 -25.49 -4.10
N ASP A 68 -11.49 -26.09 -5.22
CA ASP A 68 -12.20 -26.00 -6.51
C ASP A 68 -13.68 -26.38 -6.38
N ARG A 69 -13.98 -27.38 -5.54
CA ARG A 69 -15.34 -27.83 -5.25
C ARG A 69 -16.25 -26.76 -4.63
N LEU A 70 -15.68 -25.71 -4.05
CA LEU A 70 -16.41 -24.60 -3.43
C LEU A 70 -16.61 -23.42 -4.40
N LEU A 71 -15.86 -23.34 -5.51
CA LEU A 71 -16.00 -22.27 -6.52
C LEU A 71 -17.43 -22.08 -7.05
N PRO A 72 -18.27 -23.12 -7.22
CA PRO A 72 -19.66 -22.94 -7.58
C PRO A 72 -20.44 -22.05 -6.60
N TRP A 73 -20.12 -22.04 -5.30
CA TRP A 73 -20.73 -21.12 -4.35
C TRP A 73 -20.35 -19.66 -4.62
N ARG A 74 -19.09 -19.38 -4.99
CA ARG A 74 -18.66 -18.03 -5.36
C ARG A 74 -19.50 -17.51 -6.52
N ALA A 75 -19.69 -18.33 -7.56
CA ALA A 75 -20.53 -18.00 -8.69
C ALA A 75 -21.99 -17.80 -8.25
N ALA A 76 -22.54 -18.68 -7.42
CA ALA A 76 -23.92 -18.58 -6.94
C ALA A 76 -24.21 -17.30 -6.13
N PHE A 77 -23.24 -16.77 -5.39
CA PHE A 77 -23.41 -15.51 -4.64
C PHE A 77 -23.16 -14.25 -5.49
N HIS A 78 -22.18 -14.29 -6.40
CA HIS A 78 -21.67 -13.08 -7.06
C HIS A 78 -22.00 -12.96 -8.55
N GLN A 79 -22.41 -14.05 -9.20
CA GLN A 79 -22.61 -14.16 -10.65
C GLN A 79 -23.99 -14.75 -11.02
N ASP A 80 -24.95 -14.78 -10.09
CA ASP A 80 -26.33 -15.22 -10.34
C ASP A 80 -27.23 -14.01 -10.68
N PRO A 81 -27.66 -13.84 -11.94
CA PRO A 81 -28.47 -12.70 -12.36
C PRO A 81 -29.90 -12.73 -11.79
N GLU A 82 -30.42 -13.89 -11.38
CA GLU A 82 -31.74 -13.97 -10.74
C GLU A 82 -31.65 -13.46 -9.30
N LEU A 83 -30.62 -13.88 -8.57
CA LEU A 83 -30.36 -13.40 -7.22
C LEU A 83 -30.06 -11.90 -7.20
N ASP A 84 -29.20 -11.41 -8.11
CA ASP A 84 -28.86 -9.99 -8.23
C ASP A 84 -30.10 -9.12 -8.50
N ARG A 85 -30.99 -9.55 -9.42
CA ARG A 85 -32.26 -8.86 -9.70
C ARG A 85 -33.22 -8.87 -8.50
N ALA A 86 -33.31 -10.00 -7.80
CA ALA A 86 -34.15 -10.11 -6.61
C ALA A 86 -33.66 -9.18 -5.49
N LEU A 87 -32.34 -9.15 -5.22
CA LEU A 87 -31.73 -8.23 -4.27
C LEU A 87 -31.99 -6.78 -4.66
N LEU A 88 -31.71 -6.40 -5.91
CA LEU A 88 -31.90 -5.04 -6.40
C LEU A 88 -33.34 -4.57 -6.23
N ALA A 89 -34.32 -5.39 -6.61
CA ALA A 89 -35.73 -5.05 -6.47
C ALA A 89 -36.14 -4.77 -5.01
N ARG A 90 -35.62 -5.57 -4.07
CA ARG A 90 -35.89 -5.38 -2.63
C ARG A 90 -35.16 -4.17 -2.06
N LEU A 91 -33.90 -3.95 -2.42
CA LEU A 91 -33.08 -2.83 -1.94
C LEU A 91 -33.57 -1.47 -2.45
N VAL A 92 -34.13 -1.41 -3.67
CA VAL A 92 -34.74 -0.19 -4.22
C VAL A 92 -36.03 0.17 -3.49
N ALA A 93 -36.77 -0.82 -2.99
CA ALA A 93 -38.00 -0.61 -2.22
C ALA A 93 -37.72 -0.23 -0.75
N LEU A 94 -36.60 -0.70 -0.18
CA LEU A 94 -36.18 -0.40 1.18
C LEU A 94 -35.89 1.11 1.37
N ARG A 95 -36.28 1.64 2.53
CA ARG A 95 -35.88 2.97 3.01
C ARG A 95 -35.26 2.81 4.38
N CYS A 96 -34.05 3.35 4.54
CA CYS A 96 -33.32 3.31 5.79
C CYS A 96 -33.47 4.65 6.53
N THR A 97 -33.72 4.59 7.83
CA THR A 97 -33.68 5.73 8.76
C THR A 97 -32.28 5.99 9.29
N ASP A 98 -31.45 4.97 9.40
CA ASP A 98 -30.05 5.11 9.80
C ASP A 98 -29.21 5.56 8.59
N PRO A 99 -28.42 6.65 8.72
CA PRO A 99 -27.64 7.16 7.60
C PRO A 99 -26.59 6.20 7.04
N GLU A 100 -26.01 5.34 7.88
CA GLU A 100 -25.01 4.35 7.46
C GLU A 100 -25.67 3.19 6.71
N ALA A 101 -26.82 2.73 7.20
CA ALA A 101 -27.64 1.74 6.50
C ALA A 101 -28.13 2.26 5.14
N GLU A 102 -28.55 3.52 5.06
CA GLU A 102 -28.98 4.13 3.79
C GLU A 102 -27.82 4.23 2.80
N ARG A 103 -26.61 4.61 3.25
CA ARG A 103 -25.42 4.65 2.40
C ARG A 103 -25.05 3.24 1.90
N SER A 104 -25.01 2.26 2.80
CA SER A 104 -24.80 0.85 2.47
C SER A 104 -25.80 0.35 1.42
N ARG A 105 -27.09 0.70 1.57
CA ARG A 105 -28.15 0.36 0.63
C ARG A 105 -27.90 0.98 -0.75
N LEU A 106 -27.63 2.28 -0.80
CA LEU A 106 -27.41 3.02 -2.04
C LEU A 106 -26.18 2.50 -2.80
N ASP A 107 -25.07 2.28 -2.10
CA ASP A 107 -23.84 1.75 -2.71
C ASP A 107 -24.07 0.36 -3.28
N TRP A 108 -24.80 -0.50 -2.56
CA TRP A 108 -25.11 -1.83 -3.08
C TRP A 108 -26.08 -1.79 -4.27
N VAL A 109 -27.09 -0.92 -4.25
CA VAL A 109 -27.98 -0.68 -5.40
C VAL A 109 -27.17 -0.24 -6.62
N ASN A 110 -26.21 0.69 -6.44
CA ASN A 110 -25.35 1.15 -7.53
C ASN A 110 -24.46 0.02 -8.07
N GLN A 111 -23.87 -0.80 -7.19
CA GLN A 111 -23.09 -1.98 -7.59
C GLN A 111 -23.93 -2.99 -8.39
N LEU A 112 -25.16 -3.28 -7.95
CA LEU A 112 -26.04 -4.22 -8.65
C LEU A 112 -26.51 -3.67 -10.00
N ARG A 113 -26.84 -2.38 -10.09
CA ARG A 113 -27.17 -1.73 -11.37
C ARG A 113 -26.00 -1.70 -12.34
N ALA A 114 -24.78 -1.50 -11.83
CA ALA A 114 -23.58 -1.55 -12.65
C ALA A 114 -23.38 -2.95 -13.27
N LYS A 115 -23.81 -4.03 -12.59
CA LYS A 115 -23.80 -5.39 -13.15
C LYS A 115 -24.85 -5.64 -14.24
N GLU A 116 -25.94 -4.88 -14.27
CA GLU A 116 -26.97 -5.00 -15.35
C GLU A 116 -26.47 -4.46 -16.69
N HIS A 117 -25.46 -3.58 -16.65
CA HIS A 117 -24.79 -3.12 -17.85
C HIS A 117 -23.76 -4.17 -18.28
N GLU A 118 -23.68 -4.45 -19.58
CA GLU A 118 -22.59 -5.28 -20.09
C GLU A 118 -21.26 -4.65 -19.68
N PRO A 119 -20.34 -5.42 -19.05
CA PRO A 119 -19.02 -4.89 -18.73
C PRO A 119 -18.38 -4.36 -20.01
N ASP A 120 -17.76 -3.19 -19.93
CA ASP A 120 -17.02 -2.58 -21.05
C ASP A 120 -15.70 -3.37 -21.27
N THR A 121 -15.84 -4.61 -21.72
CA THR A 121 -14.73 -5.55 -21.90
C THR A 121 -13.77 -5.04 -22.96
N GLU A 122 -14.28 -4.37 -23.99
CA GLU A 122 -13.45 -3.79 -25.05
C GLU A 122 -12.46 -2.77 -24.48
N SER A 123 -12.89 -1.97 -23.50
CA SER A 123 -12.06 -0.95 -22.87
C SER A 123 -11.11 -1.52 -21.84
N ALA A 124 -11.55 -2.53 -21.09
CA ALA A 124 -10.66 -3.30 -20.24
C ALA A 124 -9.56 -3.98 -21.06
N ASP A 125 -9.90 -4.59 -22.19
CA ASP A 125 -8.97 -5.24 -23.11
C ASP A 125 -8.03 -4.22 -23.78
N ARG A 126 -8.53 -3.05 -24.20
CA ARG A 126 -7.69 -1.94 -24.68
C ARG A 126 -6.68 -1.49 -23.63
N MET A 127 -7.14 -1.22 -22.41
CA MET A 127 -6.26 -0.81 -21.30
C MET A 127 -5.21 -1.90 -21.01
N ALA A 128 -5.63 -3.16 -20.90
CA ALA A 128 -4.71 -4.28 -20.70
C ALA A 128 -3.68 -4.40 -21.82
N GLY A 129 -4.10 -4.20 -23.07
CA GLY A 129 -3.22 -4.19 -24.24
C GLY A 129 -2.21 -3.05 -24.22
N LEU A 130 -2.63 -1.83 -23.88
CA LEU A 130 -1.74 -0.67 -23.73
C LEU A 130 -0.71 -0.91 -22.62
N VAL A 131 -1.16 -1.38 -21.45
CA VAL A 131 -0.28 -1.68 -20.31
C VAL A 131 0.69 -2.81 -20.65
N GLY A 132 0.24 -3.82 -21.39
CA GLY A 132 1.07 -4.88 -21.93
C GLY A 132 2.16 -4.35 -22.84
N ALA A 133 1.79 -3.53 -23.84
CA ALA A 133 2.74 -2.92 -24.76
C ALA A 133 3.78 -2.06 -24.03
N ALA A 134 3.37 -1.23 -23.07
CA ALA A 134 4.32 -0.44 -22.28
C ALA A 134 5.28 -1.31 -21.46
N LYS A 135 4.79 -2.41 -20.88
CA LYS A 135 5.65 -3.38 -20.19
C LYS A 135 6.61 -4.08 -21.13
N ASP A 136 6.21 -4.38 -22.36
CA ASP A 136 7.07 -4.95 -23.39
C ASP A 136 8.17 -3.95 -23.80
N THR A 137 7.84 -2.66 -23.96
CA THR A 137 8.83 -1.59 -24.21
C THR A 137 9.83 -1.47 -23.06
N LEU A 138 9.37 -1.55 -21.80
CA LEU A 138 10.23 -1.55 -20.61
C LEU A 138 11.09 -2.82 -20.50
N ALA A 139 10.57 -3.97 -20.92
CA ALA A 139 11.35 -5.21 -20.98
C ALA A 139 12.46 -5.11 -22.05
N ALA A 140 12.16 -4.56 -23.23
CA ALA A 140 13.16 -4.30 -24.26
C ALA A 140 14.25 -3.30 -23.78
N LEU A 141 13.88 -2.29 -22.98
CA LEU A 141 14.87 -1.43 -22.32
C LEU A 141 15.78 -2.20 -21.36
N ALA A 142 15.20 -3.12 -20.57
CA ALA A 142 15.98 -3.97 -19.66
C ALA A 142 16.96 -4.89 -20.44
N ASP A 143 16.56 -5.40 -21.59
CA ASP A 143 17.43 -6.18 -22.48
C ASP A 143 18.59 -5.34 -23.03
N ASP A 144 18.30 -4.12 -23.51
CA ASP A 144 19.33 -3.18 -23.97
C ASP A 144 20.34 -2.83 -22.86
N GLN A 145 19.84 -2.64 -21.63
CA GLN A 145 20.64 -2.42 -20.43
C GLN A 145 21.51 -3.63 -20.06
N ALA A 146 20.94 -4.84 -20.13
CA ALA A 146 21.69 -6.07 -19.89
C ALA A 146 22.78 -6.26 -20.94
N ALA A 147 22.51 -5.96 -22.21
CA ALA A 147 23.49 -6.00 -23.29
C ALA A 147 24.63 -4.98 -23.08
N LEU A 148 24.34 -3.79 -22.55
CA LEU A 148 25.37 -2.81 -22.16
C LEU A 148 26.25 -3.36 -21.03
N LEU A 149 25.66 -3.95 -19.98
CA LEU A 149 26.42 -4.54 -18.88
C LEU A 149 27.30 -5.71 -19.35
N ALA A 150 26.79 -6.56 -20.24
CA ALA A 150 27.55 -7.65 -20.84
C ALA A 150 28.77 -7.14 -21.63
N LYS A 151 28.64 -6.04 -22.38
CA LYS A 151 29.77 -5.37 -23.06
C LYS A 151 30.82 -4.82 -22.09
N LEU A 152 30.42 -4.51 -20.85
CA LEU A 152 31.32 -4.10 -19.77
C LEU A 152 31.91 -5.30 -19.00
N GLY A 153 31.61 -6.53 -19.41
CA GLY A 153 32.08 -7.77 -18.77
C GLY A 153 31.32 -8.09 -17.48
N VAL A 154 30.11 -7.56 -17.29
CA VAL A 154 29.28 -7.81 -16.10
C VAL A 154 28.11 -8.70 -16.45
N GLU A 155 28.05 -9.87 -15.80
CA GLU A 155 26.91 -10.78 -15.92
C GLU A 155 25.73 -10.28 -15.07
N VAL A 156 24.56 -10.21 -15.70
CA VAL A 156 23.32 -9.72 -15.06
C VAL A 156 22.52 -10.85 -14.41
N GLY A 157 22.71 -12.10 -14.88
CA GLY A 157 22.02 -13.28 -14.35
C GLY A 157 20.50 -13.08 -14.32
N ALA A 158 19.84 -13.56 -13.26
CA ALA A 158 18.41 -13.33 -13.01
C ALA A 158 18.11 -12.02 -12.27
N VAL A 159 19.10 -11.13 -12.11
CA VAL A 159 18.97 -9.88 -11.34
C VAL A 159 18.52 -8.74 -12.25
N ASN A 160 17.69 -7.83 -11.75
CA ASN A 160 17.24 -6.64 -12.47
C ASN A 160 18.45 -5.76 -12.93
N PRO A 161 18.65 -5.48 -14.24
CA PRO A 161 19.81 -4.75 -14.76
C PRO A 161 20.15 -3.41 -14.05
N PRO A 162 19.18 -2.53 -13.72
CA PRO A 162 19.45 -1.30 -12.97
C PRO A 162 20.12 -1.53 -11.61
N ALA A 163 19.77 -2.61 -10.90
CA ALA A 163 20.39 -2.93 -9.61
C ALA A 163 21.85 -3.37 -9.78
N VAL A 164 22.16 -4.11 -10.84
CA VAL A 164 23.53 -4.52 -11.18
C VAL A 164 24.36 -3.30 -11.59
N PHE A 165 23.81 -2.43 -12.44
CA PHE A 165 24.45 -1.18 -12.84
C PHE A 165 24.75 -0.27 -11.64
N TYR A 166 23.79 -0.11 -10.74
CA TYR A 166 23.95 0.68 -9.52
C TYR A 166 25.13 0.18 -8.68
N LYS A 167 25.17 -1.13 -8.37
CA LYS A 167 26.24 -1.74 -7.57
C LYS A 167 27.61 -1.65 -8.27
N MET A 168 27.66 -1.87 -9.58
CA MET A 168 28.89 -1.75 -10.36
C MET A 168 29.41 -0.30 -10.34
N SER A 169 28.55 0.66 -10.69
CA SER A 169 28.93 2.08 -10.80
C SER A 169 29.39 2.66 -9.45
N ALA A 170 28.77 2.23 -8.35
CA ALA A 170 29.13 2.66 -6.99
C ALA A 170 30.58 2.32 -6.60
N ARG A 171 31.14 1.23 -7.14
CA ARG A 171 32.51 0.78 -6.86
C ARG A 171 33.58 1.49 -7.69
N ILE A 172 33.20 2.21 -8.74
CA ILE A 172 34.14 2.91 -9.61
C ILE A 172 34.62 4.18 -8.90
N ALA A 173 35.91 4.28 -8.60
CA ALA A 173 36.47 5.44 -7.90
C ALA A 173 36.49 6.73 -8.75
N ASN A 174 36.77 6.61 -10.05
CA ASN A 174 36.91 7.76 -10.94
C ASN A 174 35.53 8.38 -11.28
N PRO A 175 35.27 9.67 -10.94
CA PRO A 175 33.99 10.33 -11.22
C PRO A 175 33.69 10.45 -12.72
N VAL A 176 34.69 10.78 -13.55
CA VAL A 176 34.51 10.91 -15.01
C VAL A 176 34.00 9.61 -15.63
N SER A 177 34.53 8.46 -15.17
CA SER A 177 34.05 7.15 -15.63
C SER A 177 32.60 6.89 -15.22
N ARG A 178 32.21 7.23 -13.98
CA ARG A 178 30.81 7.11 -13.51
C ARG A 178 29.87 7.96 -14.36
N THR A 179 30.22 9.23 -14.62
CA THR A 179 29.41 10.13 -15.46
C THR A 179 29.25 9.59 -16.89
N LYS A 180 30.32 9.07 -17.50
CA LYS A 180 30.25 8.46 -18.85
C LYS A 180 29.31 7.26 -18.88
N LEU A 181 29.38 6.39 -17.88
CA LEU A 181 28.51 5.22 -17.76
C LEU A 181 27.05 5.63 -17.54
N ALA A 182 26.78 6.59 -16.64
CA ALA A 182 25.43 7.08 -16.39
C ALA A 182 24.81 7.76 -17.62
N ARG A 183 25.60 8.51 -18.40
CA ARG A 183 25.15 9.06 -19.69
C ARG A 183 24.81 7.95 -20.70
N ALA A 184 25.67 6.94 -20.83
CA ALA A 184 25.40 5.80 -21.71
C ALA A 184 24.14 5.03 -21.28
N TRP A 185 23.92 4.90 -19.97
CA TRP A 185 22.73 4.28 -19.39
C TRP A 185 21.45 5.07 -19.69
N ARG A 186 21.46 6.39 -19.44
CA ARG A 186 20.32 7.28 -19.77
C ARG A 186 19.99 7.27 -21.25
N ALA A 187 21.01 7.32 -22.11
CA ALA A 187 20.82 7.25 -23.56
C ALA A 187 20.19 5.94 -24.07
N LEU A 188 20.07 4.88 -23.26
CA LEU A 188 19.24 3.71 -23.60
C LEU A 188 17.76 3.98 -23.32
N ARG A 189 17.47 4.64 -22.20
CA ARG A 189 16.12 5.02 -21.79
C ARG A 189 15.53 6.11 -22.69
N ASP A 190 16.31 7.13 -23.02
CA ASP A 190 15.89 8.21 -23.94
C ASP A 190 15.37 7.67 -25.28
N ARG A 191 15.91 6.55 -25.78
CA ARG A 191 15.47 5.92 -27.04
C ARG A 191 14.06 5.34 -26.98
N LYS A 192 13.54 5.09 -25.78
CA LYS A 192 12.21 4.54 -25.54
C LYS A 192 11.21 5.61 -25.13
N GLU A 193 11.66 6.86 -24.94
CA GLU A 193 10.83 7.92 -24.37
C GLU A 193 9.59 8.20 -25.21
N ASP A 194 9.74 8.48 -26.51
CA ASP A 194 8.59 8.83 -27.36
C ASP A 194 7.57 7.70 -27.46
N GLU A 195 8.02 6.45 -27.62
CA GLU A 195 7.15 5.27 -27.63
C GLU A 195 6.38 5.11 -26.31
N LEU A 196 7.06 5.30 -25.18
CA LEU A 196 6.43 5.23 -23.86
C LEU A 196 5.48 6.40 -23.61
N VAL A 197 5.81 7.62 -24.05
CA VAL A 197 4.92 8.79 -23.97
C VAL A 197 3.65 8.51 -24.75
N ASP A 198 3.76 8.01 -25.99
CA ASP A 198 2.60 7.68 -26.80
C ASP A 198 1.72 6.62 -26.11
N LEU A 199 2.31 5.55 -25.57
CA LEU A 199 1.56 4.51 -24.86
C LEU A 199 0.87 5.05 -23.59
N VAL A 200 1.57 5.85 -22.80
CA VAL A 200 1.01 6.48 -21.59
C VAL A 200 -0.11 7.45 -21.94
N ASP A 201 0.03 8.26 -22.98
CA ASP A 201 -1.01 9.21 -23.41
C ASP A 201 -2.26 8.47 -23.91
N HIS A 202 -2.11 7.32 -24.57
CA HIS A 202 -3.25 6.46 -24.90
C HIS A 202 -3.93 5.86 -23.65
N MET A 203 -3.17 5.47 -22.62
CA MET A 203 -3.75 5.02 -21.34
C MET A 203 -4.55 6.15 -20.67
N VAL A 204 -3.97 7.36 -20.61
CA VAL A 204 -4.64 8.55 -20.09
C VAL A 204 -5.94 8.84 -20.85
N GLY A 205 -5.89 8.78 -22.18
CA GLY A 205 -7.07 8.96 -23.04
C GLY A 205 -8.17 7.94 -22.78
N GLU A 206 -7.81 6.67 -22.60
CA GLU A 206 -8.74 5.59 -22.28
C GLU A 206 -9.38 5.78 -20.90
N LEU A 207 -8.61 6.19 -19.88
CA LEU A 207 -9.16 6.54 -18.56
C LEU A 207 -10.12 7.73 -18.60
N ARG A 208 -9.79 8.78 -19.36
CA ARG A 208 -10.69 9.93 -19.59
C ARG A 208 -12.00 9.51 -20.24
N ARG A 209 -11.93 8.63 -21.25
CA ARG A 209 -13.12 8.07 -21.92
C ARG A 209 -14.01 7.30 -20.94
N GLN A 210 -13.42 6.42 -20.13
CA GLN A 210 -14.15 5.66 -19.10
C GLN A 210 -14.79 6.58 -18.05
N SER A 211 -14.04 7.56 -17.56
CA SER A 211 -14.52 8.51 -16.54
C SER A 211 -15.67 9.38 -17.05
N THR A 212 -15.55 9.86 -18.30
CA THR A 212 -16.62 10.61 -18.98
C THR A 212 -17.87 9.75 -19.17
N ALA A 213 -17.71 8.47 -19.54
CA ALA A 213 -18.83 7.54 -19.67
C ALA A 213 -19.54 7.28 -18.34
N ARG A 214 -18.82 7.39 -17.21
CA ARG A 214 -19.39 7.37 -15.84
C ARG A 214 -19.97 8.70 -15.37
N GLY A 215 -19.91 9.75 -16.21
CA GLY A 215 -20.54 11.05 -15.95
C GLY A 215 -19.67 12.07 -15.22
N HIS A 216 -18.35 11.82 -15.11
CA HIS A 216 -17.41 12.76 -14.49
C HIS A 216 -16.82 13.72 -15.53
N HIS A 217 -16.48 14.95 -15.10
CA HIS A 217 -15.89 15.96 -16.00
C HIS A 217 -14.41 15.65 -16.28
N THR A 218 -13.67 15.26 -15.25
CA THR A 218 -12.28 14.81 -15.35
C THR A 218 -12.09 13.49 -14.61
N VAL A 219 -10.98 12.78 -14.90
CA VAL A 219 -10.59 11.58 -14.15
C VAL A 219 -10.31 11.94 -12.69
N LEU A 220 -9.73 13.11 -12.43
CA LEU A 220 -9.48 13.58 -11.08
C LEU A 220 -10.78 13.82 -10.29
N ASP A 221 -11.82 14.38 -10.92
CA ASP A 221 -13.13 14.56 -10.27
C ASP A 221 -13.72 13.24 -9.80
N GLU A 222 -13.61 12.19 -10.62
CA GLU A 222 -14.00 10.83 -10.25
C GLU A 222 -13.19 10.35 -9.05
N THR A 223 -11.86 10.45 -9.11
CA THR A 223 -10.97 10.02 -8.03
C THR A 223 -11.27 10.75 -6.72
N LEU A 224 -11.51 12.06 -6.75
CA LEU A 224 -11.79 12.86 -5.56
C LEU A 224 -13.13 12.53 -4.89
N THR A 225 -14.04 11.82 -5.56
CA THR A 225 -15.24 11.27 -4.89
C THR A 225 -14.92 10.25 -3.80
N LYS A 226 -13.73 9.62 -3.87
CA LYS A 226 -13.19 8.67 -2.89
C LYS A 226 -12.34 9.35 -1.80
N CYS A 227 -12.23 10.68 -1.84
CA CYS A 227 -11.40 11.46 -0.92
C CYS A 227 -12.27 12.32 0.00
N ARG A 228 -11.66 12.87 1.06
CA ARG A 228 -12.28 13.91 1.93
C ARG A 228 -11.53 15.24 1.84
N VAL A 229 -10.85 15.45 0.72
CA VAL A 229 -10.10 16.65 0.36
C VAL A 229 -10.56 17.18 -1.00
N THR A 230 -10.42 18.48 -1.21
CA THR A 230 -10.73 19.15 -2.49
C THR A 230 -9.51 19.20 -3.40
N GLU A 231 -9.74 19.38 -4.70
CA GLU A 231 -8.66 19.60 -5.68
C GLU A 231 -7.72 20.73 -5.25
N ALA A 232 -8.27 21.86 -4.78
CA ALA A 232 -7.48 23.01 -4.35
C ALA A 232 -6.59 22.72 -3.14
N GLN A 233 -7.06 21.90 -2.19
CA GLN A 233 -6.25 21.48 -1.04
C GLN A 233 -5.08 20.60 -1.48
N VAL A 234 -5.35 19.63 -2.36
CA VAL A 234 -4.31 18.73 -2.88
C VAL A 234 -3.29 19.49 -3.72
N ASP A 235 -3.74 20.37 -4.60
CA ASP A 235 -2.89 21.22 -5.42
C ASP A 235 -1.97 22.10 -4.56
N ALA A 236 -2.51 22.76 -3.53
CA ALA A 236 -1.71 23.56 -2.60
C ALA A 236 -0.71 22.72 -1.80
N PHE A 237 -1.11 21.52 -1.36
CA PHE A 237 -0.24 20.57 -0.66
C PHE A 237 0.93 20.12 -1.54
N LEU A 238 0.64 19.70 -2.78
CA LEU A 238 1.65 19.22 -3.73
C LEU A 238 2.67 20.31 -4.09
N GLN A 239 2.22 21.56 -4.24
CA GLN A 239 3.14 22.69 -4.47
C GLN A 239 4.14 22.84 -3.33
N ARG A 240 3.67 22.87 -2.07
CA ARG A 240 4.54 22.95 -0.89
C ARG A 240 5.48 21.74 -0.78
N TYR A 241 4.95 20.55 -1.03
CA TYR A 241 5.74 19.31 -0.98
C TYR A 241 6.85 19.34 -2.02
N LEU A 242 6.55 19.74 -3.26
CA LEU A 242 7.52 19.82 -4.34
C LEU A 242 8.60 20.88 -4.07
N ASP A 243 8.23 22.06 -3.57
CA ASP A 243 9.20 23.10 -3.16
C ASP A 243 10.17 22.58 -2.09
N HIS A 244 9.64 21.92 -1.05
CA HIS A 244 10.47 21.30 -0.01
C HIS A 244 11.33 20.16 -0.54
N ALA A 245 10.77 19.29 -1.39
CA ALA A 245 11.48 18.19 -2.01
C ALA A 245 12.66 18.68 -2.83
N LEU A 246 12.47 19.69 -3.68
CA LEU A 246 13.54 20.29 -4.49
C LEU A 246 14.62 20.94 -3.62
N SER A 247 14.23 21.66 -2.56
CA SER A 247 15.19 22.24 -1.61
C SER A 247 16.04 21.17 -0.92
N SER A 248 15.42 20.17 -0.29
CA SER A 248 16.15 19.11 0.41
C SER A 248 16.96 18.22 -0.54
N TYR A 249 16.52 18.09 -1.80
CA TYR A 249 17.24 17.33 -2.82
C TYR A 249 18.52 18.04 -3.28
N ARG A 250 18.51 19.38 -3.40
CA ARG A 250 19.72 20.17 -3.66
C ARG A 250 20.77 20.00 -2.57
N ASP A 251 20.34 19.96 -1.31
CA ASP A 251 21.26 19.67 -0.19
C ASP A 251 21.92 18.29 -0.35
N LEU A 252 21.15 17.26 -0.74
CA LEU A 252 21.68 15.93 -1.01
C LEU A 252 22.62 15.92 -2.23
N GLU A 253 22.29 16.64 -3.30
CA GLU A 253 23.15 16.81 -4.46
C GLU A 253 24.50 17.43 -4.07
N ASP A 254 24.51 18.42 -3.19
CA ASP A 254 25.71 19.05 -2.66
C ASP A 254 26.56 18.09 -1.79
N GLU A 255 25.92 17.29 -0.94
CA GLU A 255 26.57 16.22 -0.17
C GLU A 255 27.23 15.18 -1.09
N VAL A 256 26.51 14.71 -2.10
CA VAL A 256 27.02 13.74 -3.08
C VAL A 256 28.15 14.35 -3.90
N ARG A 257 28.06 15.62 -4.29
CA ARG A 257 29.12 16.32 -5.03
C ARG A 257 30.40 16.39 -4.19
N THR A 258 30.27 16.84 -2.95
CA THR A 258 31.39 17.02 -2.00
C THR A 258 32.12 15.71 -1.74
N THR A 259 31.39 14.62 -1.53
CA THR A 259 31.97 13.32 -1.17
C THR A 259 32.53 12.55 -2.36
N THR A 260 31.97 12.73 -3.56
CA THR A 260 32.31 11.89 -4.72
C THR A 260 33.14 12.57 -5.80
N GLY A 261 33.29 13.90 -5.72
CA GLY A 261 33.94 14.72 -6.75
C GLY A 261 33.17 14.79 -8.06
N ALA A 262 31.83 14.63 -8.01
CA ALA A 262 30.98 14.82 -9.17
C ALA A 262 31.11 16.24 -9.72
N VAL A 263 31.09 16.40 -11.05
CA VAL A 263 31.17 17.70 -11.72
C VAL A 263 29.81 18.08 -12.31
N ASP A 264 29.17 17.12 -12.97
CA ASP A 264 27.84 17.27 -13.58
C ASP A 264 26.77 16.71 -12.63
N ASN A 265 25.79 15.95 -13.15
CA ASN A 265 24.69 15.35 -12.40
C ASN A 265 25.16 14.58 -11.16
N PRO A 266 25.02 15.12 -9.93
CA PRO A 266 25.58 14.49 -8.73
C PRO A 266 24.94 13.14 -8.44
N MET A 267 23.66 12.97 -8.77
CA MET A 267 22.89 11.78 -8.43
C MET A 267 23.30 10.53 -9.22
N ASP A 268 24.01 10.70 -10.34
CA ASP A 268 24.73 9.62 -11.04
C ASP A 268 25.81 8.96 -10.14
N HIS A 269 26.24 9.67 -9.09
CA HIS A 269 27.29 9.26 -8.16
C HIS A 269 26.75 8.88 -6.78
N PHE A 270 25.42 8.87 -6.59
CA PHE A 270 24.80 8.58 -5.29
C PHE A 270 25.23 7.21 -4.71
N GLY A 271 25.33 6.17 -5.55
CA GLY A 271 25.82 4.87 -5.09
C GLY A 271 27.25 4.93 -4.53
N ARG A 272 28.12 5.75 -5.15
CA ARG A 272 29.47 5.98 -4.62
C ARG A 272 29.43 6.75 -3.31
N HIS A 273 28.55 7.75 -3.19
CA HIS A 273 28.34 8.48 -1.95
C HIS A 273 27.97 7.52 -0.81
N LEU A 274 27.00 6.63 -1.03
CA LEU A 274 26.67 5.59 -0.03
C LEU A 274 27.88 4.72 0.30
N GLU A 275 28.62 4.20 -0.69
CA GLU A 275 29.84 3.42 -0.45
C GLU A 275 30.91 4.18 0.36
N THR A 276 31.00 5.51 0.25
CA THR A 276 31.91 6.31 1.10
C THR A 276 31.42 6.46 2.54
N LEU A 277 30.11 6.36 2.75
CA LEU A 277 29.52 6.35 4.09
C LEU A 277 29.58 4.94 4.72
N VAL A 278 29.57 3.89 3.89
CA VAL A 278 29.69 2.48 4.32
C VAL A 278 31.06 2.27 4.98
N GLY A 279 31.05 2.21 6.32
CA GLY A 279 32.16 1.66 7.10
C GLY A 279 32.12 0.13 7.15
N ALA A 280 33.12 -0.48 7.77
CA ALA A 280 33.12 -1.90 8.12
C ALA A 280 32.19 -2.16 9.32
N VAL A 281 30.89 -1.89 9.15
CA VAL A 281 29.86 -2.14 10.17
C VAL A 281 29.10 -3.40 9.79
N GLU A 282 29.09 -4.37 10.70
CA GLU A 282 28.31 -5.59 10.52
C GLU A 282 26.81 -5.28 10.67
N VAL A 283 26.01 -5.70 9.68
CA VAL A 283 24.57 -5.46 9.68
C VAL A 283 23.87 -6.59 10.45
N PRO A 284 23.12 -6.28 11.53
CA PRO A 284 22.48 -7.31 12.34
C PRO A 284 21.29 -7.92 11.60
N LYS A 285 21.08 -9.22 11.82
CA LYS A 285 19.81 -9.90 11.54
C LYS A 285 18.94 -9.87 12.80
N LEU A 286 17.72 -9.35 12.66
CA LEU A 286 16.80 -9.08 13.76
C LEU A 286 15.97 -10.33 14.09
N PRO A 287 15.77 -10.70 15.37
CA PRO A 287 14.89 -11.81 15.73
C PRO A 287 13.43 -11.43 15.45
N LEU A 288 12.73 -12.21 14.61
CA LEU A 288 11.34 -11.92 14.22
C LEU A 288 10.42 -11.75 15.45
N ARG A 289 10.56 -12.65 16.43
CA ARG A 289 9.78 -12.60 17.68
C ARG A 289 9.98 -11.28 18.42
N GLY A 290 11.23 -10.82 18.55
CA GLY A 290 11.51 -9.54 19.20
C GLY A 290 10.92 -8.34 18.45
N CYS A 291 10.93 -8.39 17.11
CA CYS A 291 10.28 -7.36 16.29
C CYS A 291 8.76 -7.30 16.52
N LEU A 292 8.10 -8.47 16.57
CA LEU A 292 6.67 -8.57 16.86
C LEU A 292 6.34 -8.13 18.28
N ASP A 293 7.10 -8.61 19.27
CA ASP A 293 6.92 -8.24 20.68
C ASP A 293 7.05 -6.71 20.86
N PHE A 294 7.99 -6.07 20.16
CA PHE A 294 8.13 -4.61 20.18
C PHE A 294 6.95 -3.89 19.55
N VAL A 295 6.49 -4.28 18.35
CA VAL A 295 5.35 -3.61 17.71
C VAL A 295 4.05 -3.82 18.50
N TYR A 296 3.91 -4.95 19.19
CA TYR A 296 2.81 -5.19 20.12
C TYR A 296 2.91 -4.31 21.37
N ALA A 297 4.11 -4.09 21.90
CA ALA A 297 4.32 -3.15 23.00
C ALA A 297 3.98 -1.70 22.61
N VAL A 298 4.29 -1.30 21.37
CA VAL A 298 3.85 -0.02 20.81
C VAL A 298 2.32 0.05 20.73
N ALA A 299 1.66 -1.00 20.21
CA ALA A 299 0.20 -1.06 20.14
C ALA A 299 -0.46 -0.99 21.52
N ALA A 300 0.12 -1.66 22.51
CA ALA A 300 -0.33 -1.62 23.90
C ALA A 300 -0.18 -0.22 24.51
N GLY A 301 0.99 0.41 24.35
CA GLY A 301 1.26 1.73 24.90
C GLY A 301 0.43 2.83 24.24
N ALA A 302 0.35 2.84 22.90
CA ALA A 302 -0.30 3.92 22.16
C ALA A 302 -1.83 3.74 22.05
N PHE A 303 -2.34 2.51 22.00
CA PHE A 303 -3.76 2.24 21.72
C PHE A 303 -4.46 1.40 22.79
N GLY A 304 -3.76 0.99 23.85
CA GLY A 304 -4.31 0.09 24.86
C GLY A 304 -4.66 -1.29 24.32
N LEU A 305 -3.99 -1.71 23.24
CA LEU A 305 -4.27 -2.98 22.57
C LEU A 305 -3.37 -4.10 23.08
N THR A 306 -3.96 -5.24 23.44
CA THR A 306 -3.21 -6.47 23.70
C THR A 306 -3.29 -7.39 22.49
N VAL A 307 -2.16 -8.01 22.14
CA VAL A 307 -2.06 -8.96 21.04
C VAL A 307 -1.63 -10.31 21.60
N GLU A 308 -2.46 -11.33 21.38
CA GLU A 308 -2.25 -12.67 21.91
C GLU A 308 -2.19 -13.68 20.76
N MET A 309 -1.15 -14.52 20.74
CA MET A 309 -1.05 -15.62 19.79
C MET A 309 -2.13 -16.66 20.09
N VAL A 310 -2.96 -16.95 19.08
CA VAL A 310 -4.04 -17.96 19.17
C VAL A 310 -3.57 -19.28 18.63
N SER A 311 -2.91 -19.26 17.48
CA SER A 311 -2.41 -20.46 16.83
C SER A 311 -1.22 -20.10 15.96
N ARG A 312 -0.38 -21.11 15.74
CA ARG A 312 0.67 -21.10 14.77
C ARG A 312 0.63 -22.47 14.10
N THR A 313 0.27 -22.51 12.83
CA THR A 313 0.39 -23.76 12.06
C THR A 313 1.88 -24.03 11.88
N GLU A 314 2.29 -25.31 11.91
CA GLU A 314 3.70 -25.68 12.02
C GLU A 314 4.60 -25.07 10.94
N ASP A 315 4.05 -24.57 9.81
CA ASP A 315 4.88 -24.04 8.73
C ASP A 315 4.47 -22.76 7.99
N VAL A 316 3.39 -22.01 8.33
CA VAL A 316 2.97 -20.91 7.41
C VAL A 316 2.33 -19.69 8.04
N VAL A 317 1.21 -19.85 8.76
CA VAL A 317 0.37 -18.72 9.20
C VAL A 317 0.36 -18.62 10.72
N MET A 318 0.67 -17.43 11.22
CA MET A 318 0.55 -17.09 12.64
C MET A 318 -0.70 -16.24 12.85
N THR A 319 -1.60 -16.73 13.69
CA THR A 319 -2.86 -16.04 14.00
C THR A 319 -2.78 -15.42 15.38
N VAL A 320 -3.07 -14.12 15.46
CA VAL A 320 -3.14 -13.37 16.72
C VAL A 320 -4.52 -12.75 16.89
N ARG A 321 -4.99 -12.73 18.14
CA ARG A 321 -6.20 -12.02 18.55
C ARG A 321 -5.80 -10.68 19.16
N VAL A 322 -6.56 -9.64 18.86
CA VAL A 322 -6.34 -8.29 19.38
C VAL A 322 -7.51 -7.90 20.28
N ARG A 323 -7.20 -7.36 21.47
CA ARG A 323 -8.20 -6.85 22.43
C ARG A 323 -7.91 -5.41 22.85
N ALA A 324 -8.96 -4.66 23.17
CA ALA A 324 -8.88 -3.39 23.88
C ALA A 324 -9.50 -3.59 25.27
N GLY A 325 -8.67 -3.69 26.32
CA GLY A 325 -9.12 -4.21 27.61
C GLY A 325 -9.65 -5.63 27.47
N ASP A 326 -10.84 -5.90 27.99
CA ASP A 326 -11.49 -7.22 27.91
C ASP A 326 -12.23 -7.48 26.58
N GLN A 327 -12.38 -6.45 25.73
CA GLN A 327 -13.13 -6.54 24.49
C GLN A 327 -12.24 -6.98 23.32
N GLU A 328 -12.58 -8.08 22.67
CA GLU A 328 -11.97 -8.48 21.40
C GLU A 328 -12.34 -7.48 20.29
N VAL A 329 -11.32 -6.92 19.64
CA VAL A 329 -11.49 -5.96 18.54
C VAL A 329 -11.29 -6.60 17.17
N GLY A 330 -10.62 -7.75 17.09
CA GLY A 330 -10.48 -8.54 15.88
C GLY A 330 -9.28 -9.47 15.88
N GLN A 331 -8.90 -9.93 14.70
CA GLN A 331 -7.83 -10.92 14.47
C GLN A 331 -6.90 -10.49 13.35
N ILE A 332 -5.62 -10.86 13.45
CA ILE A 332 -4.62 -10.70 12.39
C ILE A 332 -4.01 -12.07 12.06
N ASP A 333 -4.01 -12.42 10.78
CA ASP A 333 -3.36 -13.60 10.23
C ASP A 333 -2.08 -13.17 9.50
N PHE A 334 -0.92 -13.60 9.97
CA PHE A 334 0.37 -13.28 9.38
C PHE A 334 0.90 -14.45 8.54
N ASP A 335 1.14 -14.20 7.25
CA ASP A 335 1.90 -15.07 6.34
C ASP A 335 3.20 -14.37 5.94
N LEU A 336 4.31 -14.71 6.62
CA LEU A 336 5.53 -13.89 6.56
C LEU A 336 6.63 -14.41 5.64
N TRP A 337 6.63 -15.71 5.34
CA TRP A 337 7.79 -16.38 4.74
C TRP A 337 7.60 -16.69 3.25
N ASN A 338 8.67 -16.47 2.49
CA ASN A 338 8.76 -16.81 1.07
C ASN A 338 9.19 -18.28 0.89
N ASP A 339 8.24 -19.20 1.00
CA ASP A 339 8.46 -20.64 0.85
C ASP A 339 8.26 -21.09 -0.63
N GLU A 340 8.88 -22.19 -1.05
CA GLU A 340 8.86 -22.70 -2.44
C GLU A 340 7.45 -22.81 -3.04
N GLY A 341 7.17 -22.17 -4.18
CA GLY A 341 5.86 -22.25 -4.84
C GLY A 341 4.89 -21.10 -4.52
N LYS A 342 5.27 -20.15 -3.64
CA LYS A 342 4.57 -18.86 -3.56
C LYS A 342 5.04 -17.93 -4.67
N ALA A 343 4.10 -17.26 -5.34
CA ALA A 343 4.44 -16.17 -6.24
C ALA A 343 5.07 -15.02 -5.44
N LEU A 344 6.23 -14.53 -5.89
CA LEU A 344 6.84 -13.31 -5.37
C LEU A 344 5.89 -12.13 -5.66
N LYS A 345 5.26 -11.63 -4.60
CA LYS A 345 4.37 -10.46 -4.62
C LYS A 345 4.89 -9.43 -3.62
N ALA A 346 4.51 -8.17 -3.81
CA ALA A 346 4.77 -7.13 -2.83
C ALA A 346 4.13 -7.49 -1.47
N ASN A 347 4.78 -7.06 -0.39
CA ASN A 347 4.17 -7.13 0.94
C ASN A 347 2.89 -6.29 0.92
N HIS A 348 1.83 -6.79 1.56
CA HIS A 348 0.55 -6.10 1.60
C HIS A 348 -0.31 -6.62 2.75
N THR A 349 -1.31 -5.82 3.11
CA THR A 349 -2.34 -6.15 4.08
C THR A 349 -3.71 -6.10 3.42
N LYS A 350 -4.56 -7.09 3.71
CA LYS A 350 -5.93 -7.14 3.23
C LYS A 350 -6.90 -7.36 4.38
N GLY A 351 -7.97 -6.58 4.43
CA GLY A 351 -9.15 -6.91 5.21
C GLY A 351 -9.84 -8.13 4.58
N ILE A 352 -9.74 -9.30 5.21
CA ILE A 352 -10.40 -10.50 4.70
C ILE A 352 -11.80 -10.67 5.30
N ARG A 353 -12.09 -10.01 6.43
CA ARG A 353 -13.45 -9.84 6.94
C ARG A 353 -13.59 -8.44 7.52
N ASN A 354 -14.68 -7.76 7.16
CA ASN A 354 -14.96 -6.41 7.62
C ASN A 354 -15.83 -6.44 8.88
N ARG A 355 -15.85 -5.35 9.64
CA ARG A 355 -16.64 -5.22 10.86
C ARG A 355 -18.13 -5.18 10.52
N THR A 356 -18.92 -5.94 11.28
CA THR A 356 -20.36 -5.66 11.47
C THR A 356 -20.60 -5.45 12.95
N ASP A 357 -21.29 -4.38 13.32
CA ASP A 357 -21.75 -4.11 14.69
C ASP A 357 -23.13 -3.43 14.64
N TRP A 358 -24.17 -4.23 14.48
CA TRP A 358 -25.52 -3.76 14.19
C TRP A 358 -26.59 -4.56 14.91
N ALA A 359 -27.40 -3.91 15.75
CA ALA A 359 -28.60 -4.51 16.40
C ALA A 359 -28.38 -5.92 17.00
N GLY A 360 -27.22 -6.16 17.63
CA GLY A 360 -26.86 -7.46 18.23
C GLY A 360 -26.20 -8.45 17.28
N LEU A 361 -26.15 -8.17 15.97
CA LEU A 361 -25.31 -8.85 15.00
C LEU A 361 -23.89 -8.27 15.04
N VAL A 362 -22.95 -9.06 15.55
CA VAL A 362 -21.53 -8.67 15.66
C VAL A 362 -20.65 -9.61 14.85
N GLN A 363 -19.89 -9.05 13.93
CA GLN A 363 -18.80 -9.71 13.20
C GLN A 363 -17.51 -8.92 13.41
N LEU A 364 -16.55 -9.51 14.12
CA LEU A 364 -15.25 -8.87 14.33
C LEU A 364 -14.42 -8.83 13.03
N PRO A 365 -13.68 -7.76 12.72
CA PRO A 365 -12.82 -7.72 11.55
C PRO A 365 -11.64 -8.72 11.62
N VAL A 366 -11.18 -9.16 10.46
CA VAL A 366 -9.97 -10.01 10.31
C VAL A 366 -9.08 -9.41 9.23
N ALA A 367 -7.82 -9.14 9.58
CA ALA A 367 -6.79 -8.68 8.66
C ALA A 367 -5.84 -9.83 8.30
N TYR A 368 -5.36 -9.85 7.05
CA TYR A 368 -4.34 -10.77 6.57
C TYR A 368 -3.11 -9.97 6.14
N VAL A 369 -1.98 -10.23 6.80
CA VAL A 369 -0.69 -9.58 6.53
C VAL A 369 0.19 -10.57 5.77
N SER A 370 0.47 -10.24 4.51
CA SER A 370 1.31 -11.05 3.63
C SER A 370 2.66 -10.39 3.45
N CYS A 371 3.71 -11.02 3.96
CA CYS A 371 5.10 -10.67 3.68
C CYS A 371 5.82 -11.81 2.95
N ARG A 372 6.95 -11.50 2.29
CA ARG A 372 7.76 -12.47 1.55
C ARG A 372 9.21 -12.47 2.01
N PHE A 373 9.43 -12.69 3.30
CA PHE A 373 10.77 -12.71 3.88
C PHE A 373 11.51 -14.00 3.54
N SER A 374 12.79 -13.89 3.19
CA SER A 374 13.66 -15.05 2.99
C SER A 374 14.07 -15.65 4.34
N ARG A 375 13.89 -16.97 4.51
CA ARG A 375 14.38 -17.69 5.68
C ARG A 375 15.90 -17.75 5.67
N THR A 376 16.51 -17.64 6.84
CA THR A 376 17.90 -18.07 7.06
C THR A 376 17.84 -19.45 7.72
N GLU A 377 18.70 -20.39 7.33
CA GLU A 377 18.69 -21.75 7.90
C GLU A 377 18.75 -21.71 9.43
N GLY A 378 17.82 -22.41 10.09
CA GLY A 378 17.83 -22.64 11.54
C GLY A 378 17.37 -21.48 12.45
N GLU A 379 17.12 -20.27 11.93
CA GLU A 379 16.70 -19.12 12.76
C GLU A 379 15.62 -18.23 12.11
N GLU A 380 14.59 -17.87 12.89
CA GLU A 380 13.56 -16.89 12.50
C GLU A 380 14.09 -15.46 12.60
N ARG A 381 14.96 -15.09 11.65
CA ARG A 381 15.51 -13.74 11.58
C ARG A 381 15.13 -13.01 10.29
N ILE A 382 15.01 -11.70 10.43
CA ILE A 382 14.63 -10.79 9.36
C ILE A 382 15.63 -9.62 9.25
N THR A 383 15.70 -8.99 8.09
CA THR A 383 16.52 -7.77 7.90
C THR A 383 15.81 -6.55 8.49
N PHE A 384 16.53 -5.44 8.63
CA PHE A 384 15.91 -4.14 8.97
C PHE A 384 14.79 -3.76 7.99
N GLN A 385 15.02 -3.94 6.68
CA GLN A 385 14.00 -3.64 5.66
C GLN A 385 12.74 -4.50 5.82
N ASN A 386 12.89 -5.78 6.21
CA ASN A 386 11.77 -6.64 6.51
C ASN A 386 11.02 -6.17 7.77
N ALA A 387 11.71 -5.72 8.82
CA ALA A 387 11.07 -5.17 10.01
C ALA A 387 10.30 -3.88 9.70
N HIS A 388 10.89 -2.96 8.93
CA HIS A 388 10.23 -1.75 8.45
C HIS A 388 8.93 -2.08 7.70
N SER A 389 8.98 -3.02 6.74
CA SER A 389 7.79 -3.46 6.01
C SER A 389 6.78 -4.18 6.91
N LEU A 390 7.21 -5.04 7.83
CA LEU A 390 6.32 -5.72 8.77
C LEU A 390 5.52 -4.71 9.61
N PHE A 391 6.17 -3.64 10.07
CA PHE A 391 5.53 -2.63 10.91
C PHE A 391 4.54 -1.80 10.10
N HIS A 392 4.88 -1.48 8.85
CA HIS A 392 3.96 -0.85 7.90
C HIS A 392 2.67 -1.68 7.72
N GLU A 393 2.82 -2.97 7.39
CA GLU A 393 1.68 -3.87 7.22
C GLU A 393 0.88 -4.09 8.51
N PHE A 394 1.57 -4.19 9.65
CA PHE A 394 0.91 -4.25 10.95
C PHE A 394 0.06 -3.00 11.22
N GLY A 395 0.54 -1.82 10.83
CA GLY A 395 -0.24 -0.58 10.96
C GLY A 395 -1.51 -0.57 10.12
N HIS A 396 -1.47 -1.11 8.88
CA HIS A 396 -2.70 -1.33 8.10
C HIS A 396 -3.64 -2.33 8.80
N ALA A 397 -3.11 -3.41 9.35
CA ALA A 397 -3.91 -4.40 10.05
C ALA A 397 -4.61 -3.79 11.28
N ILE A 398 -3.88 -3.03 12.11
CA ILE A 398 -4.47 -2.31 13.25
C ILE A 398 -5.52 -1.30 12.79
N ASN A 399 -5.26 -0.56 11.70
CA ASN A 399 -6.23 0.38 11.15
C ASN A 399 -7.52 -0.37 10.78
N HIS A 400 -7.41 -1.49 10.06
CA HIS A 400 -8.55 -2.33 9.69
C HIS A 400 -9.38 -2.77 10.90
N LEU A 401 -8.73 -3.18 11.99
CA LEU A 401 -9.42 -3.64 13.19
C LEU A 401 -10.13 -2.51 13.94
N LEU A 402 -9.58 -1.29 13.89
CA LEU A 402 -10.06 -0.14 14.66
C LEU A 402 -11.07 0.75 13.92
N ILE A 403 -11.33 0.52 12.63
CA ILE A 403 -12.40 1.19 11.88
C ILE A 403 -13.74 1.07 12.62
N ARG A 404 -14.45 2.18 12.72
CA ARG A 404 -15.68 2.34 13.52
C ARG A 404 -16.97 2.19 12.71
N LYS A 405 -16.87 2.03 11.39
CA LYS A 405 -18.02 1.69 10.55
C LYS A 405 -18.62 0.35 10.98
N ARG A 406 -19.94 0.33 11.11
CA ARG A 406 -20.74 -0.75 11.68
C ARG A 406 -21.25 -1.73 10.63
N ILE A 407 -21.19 -1.38 9.34
CA ILE A 407 -21.71 -2.21 8.25
C ILE A 407 -20.56 -2.67 7.34
N SER A 408 -20.49 -3.97 7.08
CA SER A 408 -19.36 -4.62 6.41
C SER A 408 -19.02 -4.09 5.01
N ASN A 409 -20.01 -3.66 4.23
CA ASN A 409 -19.81 -3.08 2.89
C ASN A 409 -19.59 -1.55 2.93
N GLN A 410 -19.28 -1.01 4.11
CA GLN A 410 -18.90 0.38 4.37
C GLN A 410 -17.68 0.47 5.31
N SER A 411 -17.17 -0.68 5.78
CA SER A 411 -16.06 -0.80 6.72
C SER A 411 -14.92 -1.53 6.04
N GLY A 412 -13.67 -1.20 6.38
CA GLY A 412 -12.47 -1.83 5.83
C GLY A 412 -11.56 -0.82 5.15
N LEU A 413 -10.32 -1.23 4.91
CA LEU A 413 -9.29 -0.37 4.30
C LEU A 413 -9.69 0.09 2.89
N GLU A 414 -10.45 -0.71 2.16
CA GLU A 414 -10.91 -0.44 0.80
C GLU A 414 -11.97 0.66 0.70
N TYR A 415 -12.62 1.03 1.83
CA TYR A 415 -13.61 2.11 1.92
C TYR A 415 -13.05 3.37 2.58
N LEU A 416 -11.81 3.30 3.06
CA LEU A 416 -11.14 4.42 3.70
C LEU A 416 -10.83 5.49 2.63
N PRO A 417 -11.01 6.79 2.93
CA PRO A 417 -10.59 7.84 2.01
C PRO A 417 -9.13 7.67 1.62
N LEU A 418 -8.83 7.78 0.32
CA LEU A 418 -7.54 7.39 -0.26
C LEU A 418 -6.36 8.06 0.46
N GLU A 419 -6.49 9.35 0.78
CA GLU A 419 -5.45 10.13 1.45
C GLU A 419 -5.15 9.69 2.89
N ARG A 420 -5.98 8.83 3.49
CA ARG A 420 -5.86 8.37 4.89
C ARG A 420 -5.31 6.96 5.02
N LEU A 421 -5.18 6.23 3.91
CA LEU A 421 -4.78 4.83 3.90
C LEU A 421 -3.45 4.61 4.62
N GLU A 422 -2.55 5.58 4.48
CA GLU A 422 -1.17 5.49 4.93
C GLU A 422 -0.89 6.14 6.30
N TYR A 423 -1.89 6.71 6.98
CA TYR A 423 -1.66 7.43 8.24
C TYR A 423 -1.05 6.51 9.30
N LEU A 424 -1.68 5.35 9.51
CA LEU A 424 -1.31 4.46 10.60
C LEU A 424 -0.16 3.51 10.21
N SER A 425 -0.14 2.99 8.98
CA SER A 425 0.95 2.14 8.44
C SER A 425 2.29 2.86 8.51
N MET A 426 2.36 4.08 7.96
CA MET A 426 3.59 4.87 7.98
C MET A 426 3.94 5.45 9.36
N TRP A 427 2.97 5.53 10.28
CA TRP A 427 3.29 5.86 11.67
C TRP A 427 3.92 4.66 12.38
N PHE A 428 3.39 3.45 12.18
CA PHE A 428 3.95 2.23 12.76
C PHE A 428 5.36 1.94 12.23
N GLU A 429 5.63 2.10 10.92
CA GLU A 429 6.95 1.82 10.36
C GLU A 429 8.05 2.71 10.97
N LYS A 430 7.73 3.93 11.44
CA LYS A 430 8.72 4.84 12.05
C LYS A 430 9.29 4.32 13.35
N TRP A 431 8.60 3.40 14.04
CA TRP A 431 9.09 2.81 15.28
C TRP A 431 10.35 1.96 15.11
N VAL A 432 10.66 1.47 13.91
CA VAL A 432 11.94 0.77 13.67
C VAL A 432 13.15 1.71 13.71
N PHE A 433 12.93 3.03 13.65
CA PHE A 433 13.97 4.06 13.82
C PHE A 433 14.08 4.55 15.27
N HIS A 434 13.15 4.15 16.14
CA HIS A 434 13.11 4.63 17.51
C HIS A 434 14.18 3.96 18.39
N PRO A 435 14.88 4.68 19.29
CA PRO A 435 15.92 4.10 20.16
C PRO A 435 15.45 2.88 20.96
N ALA A 436 14.22 2.94 21.48
CA ALA A 436 13.62 1.83 22.24
C ALA A 436 13.51 0.51 21.45
N PHE A 437 13.57 0.52 20.12
CA PHE A 437 13.57 -0.71 19.33
C PHE A 437 14.83 -1.53 19.59
N ALA A 438 16.00 -0.89 19.54
CA ALA A 438 17.29 -1.52 19.79
C ALA A 438 17.39 -2.03 21.24
N ASP A 439 16.87 -1.24 22.19
CA ASP A 439 16.83 -1.61 23.61
C ASP A 439 15.91 -2.80 23.86
N HIS A 440 14.72 -2.82 23.24
CA HIS A 440 13.76 -3.90 23.40
C HIS A 440 14.28 -5.24 22.85
N LEU A 441 15.09 -5.20 21.79
CA LEU A 441 15.71 -6.39 21.21
C LEU A 441 16.89 -6.92 22.05
N GLY A 442 17.32 -6.23 23.11
CA GLY A 442 18.42 -6.66 23.97
C GLY A 442 19.76 -6.77 23.21
N MET A 443 19.93 -5.92 22.19
CA MET A 443 21.07 -5.96 21.28
C MET A 443 22.39 -5.59 21.96
N SER A 444 23.50 -6.14 21.44
CA SER A 444 24.84 -5.73 21.82
C SER A 444 25.18 -4.32 21.29
N GLU A 445 26.23 -3.69 21.83
CA GLU A 445 26.72 -2.38 21.33
C GLU A 445 27.07 -2.44 19.84
N SER A 446 27.63 -3.56 19.37
CA SER A 446 27.94 -3.77 17.95
C SER A 446 26.66 -3.85 17.10
N ASP A 447 25.64 -4.59 17.56
CA ASP A 447 24.36 -4.70 16.86
C ASP A 447 23.61 -3.36 16.84
N HIS A 448 23.70 -2.57 17.92
CA HIS A 448 23.17 -1.21 17.99
C HIS A 448 23.79 -0.31 16.91
N ALA A 449 25.12 -0.36 16.75
CA ALA A 449 25.81 0.39 15.70
C ALA A 449 25.37 -0.05 14.30
N GLY A 450 25.24 -1.36 14.07
CA GLY A 450 24.76 -1.91 12.79
C GLY A 450 23.30 -1.59 12.48
N LEU A 451 22.42 -1.59 13.48
CA LEU A 451 21.02 -1.16 13.32
C LEU A 451 20.94 0.35 13.01
N SER A 452 21.67 1.18 13.76
CA SER A 452 21.74 2.63 13.53
C SER A 452 22.25 2.95 12.12
N TRP A 453 23.20 2.16 11.64
CA TRP A 453 23.67 2.23 10.26
C TRP A 453 22.56 1.91 9.25
N CYS A 454 21.80 0.83 9.46
CA CYS A 454 20.66 0.48 8.60
C CYS A 454 19.59 1.57 8.56
N GLN A 455 19.26 2.14 9.72
CA GLN A 455 18.33 3.26 9.87
C GLN A 455 18.81 4.47 9.05
N ARG A 456 20.08 4.86 9.20
CA ARG A 456 20.68 5.98 8.47
C ARG A 456 20.64 5.77 6.96
N ILE A 457 21.02 4.58 6.47
CA ILE A 457 20.95 4.26 5.04
C ILE A 457 19.53 4.39 4.53
N LYS A 458 18.54 3.84 5.25
CA LYS A 458 17.13 3.94 4.84
C LYS A 458 16.65 5.39 4.76
N MET A 459 17.08 6.25 5.68
CA MET A 459 16.77 7.68 5.65
C MET A 459 17.40 8.38 4.44
N ILE A 460 18.68 8.11 4.13
CA ILE A 460 19.35 8.68 2.95
C ILE A 460 18.71 8.18 1.64
N GLU A 461 18.34 6.90 1.57
CA GLU A 461 17.58 6.35 0.43
C GLU A 461 16.19 7.00 0.28
N TYR A 462 15.54 7.35 1.39
CA TYR A 462 14.29 8.11 1.34
C TYR A 462 14.52 9.51 0.77
N ARG A 463 15.59 10.21 1.20
CA ARG A 463 15.99 11.53 0.67
C ARG A 463 16.27 11.49 -0.84
N ARG A 464 16.93 10.44 -1.33
CA ARG A 464 17.19 10.23 -2.76
C ARG A 464 15.91 10.24 -3.60
N THR A 465 14.77 9.85 -3.02
CA THR A 465 13.52 9.70 -3.77
C THR A 465 12.54 10.84 -3.51
N TYR A 466 12.97 11.95 -2.90
CA TYR A 466 12.11 13.13 -2.69
C TYR A 466 11.56 13.71 -3.99
N VAL A 467 12.45 14.01 -4.96
CA VAL A 467 12.03 14.56 -6.26
C VAL A 467 11.21 13.54 -7.03
N ASP A 468 11.66 12.28 -7.09
CA ASP A 468 10.93 11.21 -7.78
C ASP A 468 9.48 11.13 -7.30
N ARG A 469 9.27 11.03 -5.99
CA ARG A 469 7.93 10.94 -5.38
C ARG A 469 7.09 12.21 -5.59
N ALA A 470 7.69 13.38 -5.41
CA ALA A 470 6.99 14.65 -5.55
C ALA A 470 6.54 14.91 -6.99
N VAL A 471 7.42 14.66 -7.96
CA VAL A 471 7.12 14.83 -9.38
C VAL A 471 6.15 13.76 -9.86
N THR A 472 6.27 12.49 -9.46
CA THR A 472 5.26 11.48 -9.78
C THR A 472 3.87 11.89 -9.28
N ALA A 473 3.76 12.37 -8.03
CA ALA A 473 2.49 12.81 -7.48
C ALA A 473 1.90 14.02 -8.22
N ALA A 474 2.74 15.03 -8.49
CA ALA A 474 2.32 16.22 -9.20
C ALA A 474 1.94 15.92 -10.66
N LEU A 475 2.68 15.02 -11.33
CA LEU A 475 2.44 14.64 -12.72
C LEU A 475 1.18 13.80 -12.89
N ASP A 476 0.96 12.81 -12.02
CA ASP A 476 -0.26 12.02 -11.93
C ASP A 476 -1.48 12.92 -11.66
N PHE A 477 -1.37 13.84 -10.69
CA PHE A 477 -2.44 14.78 -10.38
C PHE A 477 -2.73 15.75 -11.55
N ASP A 478 -1.69 16.35 -12.15
CA ASP A 478 -1.83 17.34 -13.22
C ASP A 478 -2.40 16.72 -14.50
N VAL A 479 -1.96 15.52 -14.91
CA VAL A 479 -2.47 14.94 -16.16
C VAL A 479 -3.97 14.61 -16.09
N TYR A 480 -4.47 14.19 -14.93
CA TYR A 480 -5.86 13.77 -14.75
C TYR A 480 -6.83 14.88 -14.36
N ARG A 481 -6.33 16.07 -13.96
CA ARG A 481 -7.17 17.27 -13.76
C ARG A 481 -7.59 17.93 -15.06
N HIS A 482 -6.95 17.58 -16.17
CA HIS A 482 -7.22 18.13 -17.49
C HIS A 482 -8.00 17.15 -18.37
N THR A 483 -8.88 17.68 -19.22
CA THR A 483 -9.66 16.91 -20.19
C THR A 483 -8.89 16.57 -21.46
N ASP A 484 -7.79 17.28 -21.72
CA ASP A 484 -6.94 17.18 -22.90
C ASP A 484 -5.45 17.25 -22.52
N GLY A 485 -4.58 17.16 -23.52
CA GLY A 485 -3.14 17.13 -23.35
C GLY A 485 -2.58 15.81 -22.81
N GLY A 486 -1.27 15.67 -22.88
CA GLY A 486 -0.54 14.46 -22.51
C GLY A 486 0.34 14.60 -21.29
N VAL A 487 1.01 13.51 -20.91
CA VAL A 487 1.99 13.47 -19.83
C VAL A 487 3.17 14.41 -20.09
N ARG A 488 3.60 14.55 -21.35
CA ARG A 488 4.70 15.44 -21.75
C ARG A 488 4.36 16.91 -21.51
N GLU A 489 3.16 17.34 -21.89
CA GLU A 489 2.69 18.70 -21.66
C GLU A 489 2.51 19.00 -20.16
N SER A 490 2.02 18.01 -19.40
CA SER A 490 1.89 18.11 -17.94
C SER A 490 3.26 18.28 -17.26
N PHE A 491 4.26 17.50 -17.69
CA PHE A 491 5.63 17.66 -17.22
C PHE A 491 6.20 19.05 -17.56
N GLN A 492 5.95 19.57 -18.77
CA GLN A 492 6.38 20.91 -19.17
C GLN A 492 5.74 22.02 -18.31
N ARG A 493 4.46 21.89 -17.94
CA ARG A 493 3.80 22.85 -17.03
C ARG A 493 4.44 22.84 -15.64
N LEU A 494 4.72 21.66 -15.11
CA LEU A 494 5.43 21.51 -13.83
C LEU A 494 6.84 22.07 -13.91
N ASP A 495 7.55 21.83 -15.01
CA ASP A 495 8.90 22.36 -15.23
C ASP A 495 8.93 23.88 -15.34
N GLN A 496 8.01 24.49 -16.08
CA GLN A 496 7.88 25.95 -16.15
C GLN A 496 7.63 26.59 -14.78
N ARG A 497 6.96 25.87 -13.88
CA ARG A 497 6.59 26.36 -12.57
C ARG A 497 7.69 26.16 -11.51
N PHE A 498 8.36 25.02 -11.54
CA PHE A 498 9.26 24.58 -10.46
C PHE A 498 10.71 24.33 -10.90
N GLY A 499 10.99 24.29 -12.21
CA GLY A 499 12.32 24.00 -12.75
C GLY A 499 12.78 22.56 -12.47
N ILE A 500 11.86 21.59 -12.53
CA ILE A 500 12.16 20.18 -12.22
C ILE A 500 13.18 19.55 -13.19
N SER A 501 13.29 20.08 -14.41
CA SER A 501 14.27 19.63 -15.43
C SER A 501 15.72 19.82 -15.01
N ALA A 502 15.99 20.64 -13.98
CA ALA A 502 17.31 20.73 -13.37
C ALA A 502 17.73 19.45 -12.63
N HIS A 503 16.76 18.60 -12.23
CA HIS A 503 16.96 17.47 -11.34
C HIS A 503 16.49 16.12 -11.93
N CYS A 504 15.51 16.12 -12.84
CA CYS A 504 14.92 14.92 -13.44
C CYS A 504 14.47 15.13 -14.89
N THR A 505 14.20 14.04 -15.62
CA THR A 505 13.66 14.05 -16.98
C THR A 505 12.35 13.25 -17.06
N LEU A 506 11.52 13.50 -18.08
CA LEU A 506 10.18 12.89 -18.19
C LEU A 506 10.21 11.35 -18.15
N ASP A 507 11.19 10.76 -18.81
CA ASP A 507 11.40 9.31 -18.89
C ASP A 507 11.72 8.64 -17.55
N ASP A 508 12.08 9.39 -16.51
CA ASP A 508 12.15 8.90 -15.13
C ASP A 508 10.77 8.42 -14.63
N PHE A 509 9.68 8.98 -15.17
CA PHE A 509 8.34 8.87 -14.60
C PHE A 509 7.37 7.97 -15.38
N LEU A 510 7.59 7.79 -16.68
CA LEU A 510 6.72 6.98 -17.55
C LEU A 510 6.48 5.55 -17.04
N PRO A 511 7.49 4.84 -16.48
CA PRO A 511 7.26 3.49 -15.96
C PRO A 511 6.21 3.42 -14.84
N TYR A 512 6.04 4.49 -14.04
CA TYR A 512 5.08 4.52 -12.93
C TYR A 512 3.62 4.43 -13.41
N PHE A 513 3.30 4.92 -14.62
CA PHE A 513 1.95 4.82 -15.19
C PHE A 513 1.52 3.37 -15.51
N THR A 514 2.48 2.43 -15.53
CA THR A 514 2.19 0.99 -15.68
C THR A 514 1.91 0.30 -14.34
N TRP A 515 2.03 1.02 -13.22
CA TRP A 515 1.87 0.44 -11.89
C TRP A 515 0.40 0.25 -11.53
N PRO A 516 0.02 -0.90 -10.93
CA PRO A 516 -1.37 -1.16 -10.57
C PRO A 516 -2.00 -0.09 -9.69
N MET A 517 -1.23 0.58 -8.83
CA MET A 517 -1.73 1.62 -7.92
C MET A 517 -2.18 2.88 -8.67
N LEU A 518 -1.39 3.38 -9.63
CA LEU A 518 -1.76 4.56 -10.44
C LEU A 518 -2.90 4.21 -11.41
N GLN A 519 -3.00 2.95 -11.83
CA GLN A 519 -4.12 2.49 -12.66
C GLN A 519 -5.42 2.33 -11.85
N ALA A 520 -5.33 1.91 -10.59
CA ALA A 520 -6.50 1.70 -9.73
C ALA A 520 -7.11 3.03 -9.26
N ASN A 521 -6.27 4.04 -8.98
CA ASN A 521 -6.71 5.36 -8.53
C ASN A 521 -5.89 6.46 -9.25
N PRO A 522 -6.17 6.72 -10.54
CA PRO A 522 -5.47 7.76 -11.31
C PRO A 522 -5.67 9.15 -10.70
N GLY A 523 -4.58 9.90 -10.53
CA GLY A 523 -4.59 11.22 -9.89
C GLY A 523 -4.54 11.19 -8.37
N ALA A 524 -4.42 10.00 -7.76
CA ALA A 524 -4.40 9.83 -6.30
C ALA A 524 -3.00 9.60 -5.72
N TYR A 525 -1.91 9.64 -6.50
CA TYR A 525 -0.58 9.35 -5.96
C TYR A 525 -0.16 10.34 -4.86
N PHE A 526 -0.76 11.54 -4.81
CA PHE A 526 -0.62 12.48 -3.70
C PHE A 526 -0.94 11.88 -2.32
N ALA A 527 -1.83 10.88 -2.25
CA ALA A 527 -2.26 10.24 -1.01
C ALA A 527 -1.08 9.62 -0.25
N TYR A 528 -0.09 9.08 -0.95
CA TYR A 528 1.11 8.53 -0.35
C TYR A 528 1.95 9.62 0.34
N LEU A 529 2.10 10.77 -0.31
CA LEU A 529 2.83 11.92 0.26
C LEU A 529 2.07 12.54 1.43
N TRP A 530 0.75 12.61 1.32
CA TRP A 530 -0.12 13.08 2.38
C TRP A 530 0.01 12.21 3.62
N GLY A 531 -0.06 10.88 3.49
CA GLY A 531 0.16 9.96 4.59
C GLY A 531 1.58 10.00 5.15
N ALA A 532 2.59 10.22 4.31
CA ALA A 532 3.97 10.37 4.77
C ALA A 532 4.16 11.64 5.63
N ALA A 533 3.55 12.75 5.22
CA ALA A 533 3.53 14.00 5.98
C ALA A 533 2.75 13.85 7.29
N ASP A 534 1.52 13.30 7.25
CA ASP A 534 0.70 13.09 8.45
C ASP A 534 1.42 12.18 9.44
N SER A 535 1.91 11.01 8.99
CA SER A 535 2.63 10.08 9.87
C SER A 535 3.90 10.70 10.46
N GLY A 536 4.60 11.55 9.72
CA GLY A 536 5.73 12.34 10.25
C GLY A 536 5.29 13.27 11.37
N GLU A 537 4.21 14.03 11.14
CA GLU A 537 3.65 14.97 12.11
C GLU A 537 3.15 14.27 13.37
N GLN A 538 2.37 13.19 13.21
CA GLN A 538 1.84 12.42 14.32
C GLN A 538 2.92 11.66 15.09
N PHE A 539 4.08 11.36 14.48
CA PHE A 539 5.19 10.68 15.16
C PHE A 539 6.06 11.62 16.00
N ARG A 540 6.06 12.94 15.75
CA ARG A 540 6.89 13.94 16.47
C ARG A 540 6.84 13.79 18.01
N PRO A 541 5.67 13.62 18.68
CA PRO A 541 5.62 13.49 20.14
C PRO A 541 6.23 12.19 20.68
N PHE A 542 6.38 11.16 19.84
CA PHE A 542 6.81 9.81 20.24
C PHE A 542 8.31 9.59 20.04
N GLN A 543 8.93 10.40 19.20
CA GLN A 543 10.28 10.21 18.70
C GLN A 543 11.36 10.01 19.76
N ASP A 544 11.26 10.73 20.89
CA ASP A 544 12.21 10.66 22.00
C ASP A 544 11.55 10.11 23.27
N ALA A 545 10.32 9.57 23.16
CA ALA A 545 9.55 9.09 24.31
C ALA A 545 9.84 7.61 24.59
N THR A 546 10.10 7.27 25.85
CA THR A 546 10.17 5.86 26.25
C THR A 546 8.80 5.20 26.10
N LEU A 547 8.73 3.88 25.89
CA LEU A 547 7.44 3.17 25.82
C LEU A 547 6.57 3.38 27.07
N ALA A 548 7.19 3.57 28.24
CA ALA A 548 6.48 3.92 29.47
C ALA A 548 5.88 5.33 29.42
N ALA A 549 6.61 6.31 28.88
CA ALA A 549 6.08 7.65 28.64
C ALA A 549 4.95 7.63 27.61
N VAL A 550 5.07 6.83 26.54
CA VAL A 550 4.01 6.64 25.54
C VAL A 550 2.73 6.11 26.19
N ALA A 551 2.82 5.07 27.03
CA ALA A 551 1.68 4.56 27.78
C ALA A 551 1.06 5.62 28.71
N ALA A 552 1.89 6.49 29.29
CA ALA A 552 1.43 7.59 30.13
C ALA A 552 0.74 8.74 29.35
N MET A 553 0.92 8.82 28.02
CA MET A 553 0.20 9.78 27.17
C MET A 553 -1.29 9.41 26.99
N GLY A 554 -1.69 8.21 27.42
CA GLY A 554 -3.04 7.70 27.26
C GLY A 554 -3.35 7.24 25.84
N ASP A 555 -4.62 6.95 25.60
CA ASP A 555 -5.11 6.39 24.33
C ASP A 555 -4.98 7.38 23.16
N GLN A 556 -4.17 7.01 22.17
CA GLN A 556 -3.89 7.82 20.98
C GLN A 556 -4.91 7.65 19.86
N ARG A 557 -5.96 6.82 20.00
CA ARG A 557 -7.01 6.66 18.97
C ARG A 557 -7.66 7.98 18.56
N GLY A 558 -7.71 8.97 19.44
CA GLY A 558 -8.21 10.31 19.12
C GLY A 558 -7.35 11.05 18.09
N ARG A 559 -6.03 10.87 18.12
CA ARG A 559 -5.08 11.46 17.16
C ARG A 559 -5.28 10.94 15.74
N PHE A 560 -5.65 9.66 15.63
CA PHE A 560 -5.89 8.96 14.37
C PHE A 560 -7.38 8.87 14.02
N ALA A 561 -8.25 9.65 14.66
CA ALA A 561 -9.70 9.48 14.52
C ALA A 561 -10.17 9.55 13.07
N SER A 562 -9.54 10.37 12.23
CA SER A 562 -9.88 10.51 10.80
C SER A 562 -9.67 9.23 9.99
N CYS A 563 -8.71 8.37 10.34
CA CYS A 563 -8.53 7.08 9.66
C CYS A 563 -9.35 5.94 10.30
N LEU A 564 -9.97 6.18 11.45
CA LEU A 564 -10.86 5.23 12.14
C LEU A 564 -12.36 5.51 11.86
N ASP A 565 -12.70 6.76 11.55
CA ASP A 565 -14.06 7.22 11.25
C ASP A 565 -14.09 8.03 9.94
N PHE A 566 -14.73 7.44 8.92
CA PHE A 566 -14.69 7.97 7.55
C PHE A 566 -15.58 9.20 7.34
N ASP A 567 -16.40 9.55 8.32
CA ASP A 567 -17.26 10.75 8.26
C ASP A 567 -16.55 11.99 8.84
N LEU A 568 -15.43 11.83 9.56
CA LEU A 568 -14.60 12.94 9.99
C LEU A 568 -13.88 13.58 8.81
N PRO A 569 -13.55 14.89 8.84
CA PRO A 569 -12.78 15.56 7.80
C PRO A 569 -11.30 15.16 7.80
N SER A 570 -10.63 15.35 6.66
CA SER A 570 -9.18 15.21 6.55
C SER A 570 -8.54 16.55 6.94
N ASN A 571 -7.59 16.50 7.87
CA ASN A 571 -6.75 17.66 8.13
C ASN A 571 -5.55 17.61 7.19
N GLU A 572 -5.18 18.78 6.66
CA GLU A 572 -3.96 18.89 5.88
C GLU A 572 -2.75 18.77 6.82
N PRO A 573 -1.82 17.83 6.57
CA PRO A 573 -0.66 17.62 7.42
C PRO A 573 0.44 18.65 7.15
N ASP A 574 1.28 18.89 8.16
CA ASP A 574 2.50 19.67 7.99
C ASP A 574 3.50 18.92 7.10
N VAL A 575 3.56 19.33 5.83
CA VAL A 575 4.51 18.83 4.83
C VAL A 575 5.93 18.72 5.38
N ARG A 576 6.38 19.66 6.22
CA ARG A 576 7.76 19.66 6.74
C ARG A 576 8.06 18.47 7.64
N ALA A 577 7.06 17.85 8.24
CA ALA A 577 7.25 16.80 9.23
C ALA A 577 7.93 15.55 8.66
N VAL A 578 7.62 15.18 7.41
CA VAL A 578 8.29 14.04 6.75
C VAL A 578 9.76 14.36 6.45
N PHE A 579 10.05 15.57 5.99
CA PHE A 579 11.42 16.01 5.72
C PHE A 579 12.22 16.09 7.01
N GLU A 580 11.67 16.68 8.07
CA GLU A 580 12.29 16.75 9.40
C GLU A 580 12.60 15.38 10.01
N PHE A 581 11.83 14.34 9.67
CA PHE A 581 12.09 12.98 10.12
C PHE A 581 13.28 12.36 9.39
N TYR A 582 13.28 12.38 8.05
CA TYR A 582 14.29 11.70 7.23
C TYR A 582 15.58 12.52 7.05
N ASP A 583 15.53 13.84 7.17
CA ASP A 583 16.71 14.72 7.05
C ASP A 583 17.61 14.68 8.31
N ARG A 584 17.24 13.95 9.36
CA ARG A 584 18.11 13.71 10.54
C ARG A 584 19.34 12.88 10.25
N ALA A 585 19.35 12.19 9.11
CA ALA A 585 20.51 11.42 8.67
C ALA A 585 21.65 12.29 8.09
N ARG A 586 21.43 13.61 7.98
CA ARG A 586 22.45 14.60 7.57
C ARG A 586 23.69 14.54 8.46
#